data_AF-A0A5C1I198-F1
#
_entry.id   AF-A0A5C1I198-F1
#
_cell.length_a   1.000
_cell.length_b   1.000
_cell.length_c   1.000
_cell.angle_alpha   90.00
_cell.angle_beta   90.00
_cell.angle_gamma   90.00
#
_symmetry.space_group_name_H-M   'P 1'
#
loop_
_entity.id
_entity.type
_entity.pdbx_description
1 polymer ?
#
loop_
_entity_poly.entity_id
_entity_poly.type
_entity_poly.pdbx_seq_one_letter_code
_entity_poly.pdbx_strand_id
1 'polypeptide(L)'
;MKYKLGDFVRFVDEKMEGFVTRIIDEQMIGVTGDDDFEIPVLASKVTYVHGYQPAGTTKSTNTADEKPVTPGEFVQKGVYIGVVTDTRASSVVHFHIINETSFQLLVTLTTDKQQVFKGEFAGIVAPKSTENMYSAQLADLQVWPKFIFSVLFSTKQNIEPPAPLAVHEKFKAKDFSTTKKNIPLLNQPGWLIRLDEPELVIDAQKLKESFFETPTEKIVIEKPVSEVDLHIEKLRDDYQFLSSSEIMEIQLAHFHKALDAAIVHQLPDITFIHGAGNGTLRNELHKQLGRHKKVQTFMDARKEKFGYGATKVLLK
;
A
#
# COMPACT_ATOMS: atom_id res chain seq x y z
N MET A 1 34.47 2.98 -11.20
CA MET A 1 33.98 4.08 -12.07
C MET A 1 33.70 5.31 -11.22
N LYS A 2 34.17 6.49 -11.64
CA LYS A 2 34.14 7.74 -10.87
C LYS A 2 32.83 8.54 -10.97
N TYR A 3 32.06 8.34 -12.05
CA TYR A 3 30.81 9.04 -12.33
C TYR A 3 29.68 8.05 -12.63
N LYS A 4 28.44 8.44 -12.34
CA LYS A 4 27.19 7.71 -12.57
C LYS A 4 26.31 8.47 -13.58
N LEU A 5 25.44 7.73 -14.25
CA LEU A 5 24.38 8.31 -15.08
C LEU A 5 23.50 9.24 -14.25
N GLY A 6 23.24 10.44 -14.77
CA GLY A 6 22.46 11.48 -14.11
C GLY A 6 23.27 12.43 -13.22
N ASP A 7 24.57 12.20 -13.06
CA ASP A 7 25.44 13.12 -12.31
C ASP A 7 25.59 14.45 -13.06
N PHE A 8 25.46 15.57 -12.34
CA PHE A 8 25.74 16.89 -12.89
C PHE A 8 27.24 17.21 -12.73
N VAL A 9 27.89 17.47 -13.87
CA VAL A 9 29.33 17.63 -13.96
C VAL A 9 29.69 18.91 -14.72
N ARG A 10 30.83 19.50 -14.35
CA ARG A 10 31.44 20.65 -15.04
C ARG A 10 32.72 20.20 -15.72
N PHE A 11 32.95 20.70 -16.92
CA PHE A 11 34.19 20.47 -17.66
C PHE A 11 35.33 21.24 -16.97
N VAL A 12 36.49 20.61 -16.83
CA VAL A 12 37.64 21.23 -16.12
C VAL A 12 38.27 22.34 -16.95
N ASP A 13 38.33 22.15 -18.27
CA ASP A 13 39.01 23.05 -19.20
C ASP A 13 38.06 24.04 -19.90
N GLU A 14 36.74 23.81 -19.80
CA GLU A 14 35.71 24.58 -20.52
C GLU A 14 34.67 25.10 -19.54
N LYS A 15 34.10 26.28 -19.82
CA LYS A 15 32.97 26.85 -19.06
C LYS A 15 31.65 26.20 -19.47
N MET A 16 31.61 24.88 -19.42
CA MET A 16 30.47 24.07 -19.83
C MET A 16 30.09 23.13 -18.69
N GLU A 17 28.78 22.94 -18.54
CA GLU A 17 28.18 22.08 -17.53
C GLU A 17 27.14 21.20 -18.20
N GLY A 18 26.88 20.04 -17.62
CA GLY A 18 25.89 19.13 -18.17
C GLY A 18 25.72 17.90 -17.33
N PHE A 19 24.83 17.03 -17.77
CA PHE A 19 24.55 15.77 -17.11
C PHE A 19 25.24 14.62 -17.80
N VAL A 20 25.73 13.67 -17.02
CA VAL A 20 26.22 12.39 -17.55
C VAL A 20 25.04 11.60 -18.08
N THR A 21 24.83 11.63 -19.39
CA THR A 21 23.72 10.96 -20.10
C THR A 21 24.11 9.57 -20.59
N ARG A 22 25.42 9.29 -20.72
CA ARG A 22 25.92 7.99 -21.15
C ARG A 22 27.25 7.66 -20.49
N ILE A 23 27.46 6.39 -20.16
CA ILE A 23 28.78 5.85 -19.80
C ILE A 23 29.24 5.04 -21.01
N ILE A 24 30.27 5.51 -21.71
CA ILE A 24 30.77 4.87 -22.93
C ILE A 24 31.72 3.74 -22.55
N ASP A 25 32.68 4.03 -21.68
CA ASP A 25 33.60 3.07 -21.09
C ASP A 25 34.12 3.55 -19.70
N GLU A 26 35.17 2.92 -19.15
CA GLU A 26 35.72 3.30 -17.84
C GLU A 26 36.36 4.69 -17.80
N GLN A 27 36.77 5.23 -18.96
CA GLN A 27 37.51 6.48 -19.10
C GLN A 27 36.71 7.58 -19.81
N MET A 28 35.66 7.23 -20.56
CA MET A 28 34.88 8.14 -21.39
C MET A 28 33.39 8.12 -21.02
N ILE A 29 32.81 9.30 -20.87
CA ILE A 29 31.40 9.52 -20.56
C ILE A 29 30.80 10.50 -21.56
N GLY A 30 29.51 10.35 -21.88
CA GLY A 30 28.73 11.33 -22.62
C GLY A 30 28.12 12.32 -21.64
N VAL A 31 28.36 13.61 -21.88
CA VAL A 31 27.77 14.72 -21.11
C VAL A 31 26.91 15.56 -22.02
N THR A 32 25.65 15.78 -21.65
CA THR A 32 24.71 16.61 -22.40
C THR A 32 24.46 17.91 -21.64
N GLY A 33 24.68 19.05 -22.32
CA GLY A 33 24.43 20.40 -21.80
C GLY A 33 23.03 20.91 -22.12
N ASP A 34 22.85 22.24 -22.11
CA ASP A 34 21.57 22.92 -22.36
C ASP A 34 21.13 22.91 -23.85
N ASP A 35 22.02 22.51 -24.75
CA ASP A 35 21.81 22.49 -26.21
C ASP A 35 21.37 21.12 -26.74
N ASP A 36 21.04 20.17 -25.85
CA ASP A 36 20.64 18.79 -26.16
C ASP A 36 21.67 18.01 -27.00
N PHE A 37 22.91 18.48 -27.09
CA PHE A 37 23.99 17.79 -27.78
C PHE A 37 24.83 16.96 -26.80
N GLU A 38 24.97 15.65 -27.08
CA GLU A 38 25.82 14.77 -26.27
C GLU A 38 27.29 14.92 -26.68
N ILE A 39 28.12 15.38 -25.75
CA ILE A 39 29.56 15.55 -25.95
C ILE A 39 30.30 14.42 -25.23
N PRO A 40 31.01 13.54 -25.95
CA PRO A 40 31.86 12.53 -25.35
C PRO A 40 33.13 13.18 -24.77
N VAL A 41 33.35 12.99 -23.46
CA VAL A 41 34.44 13.60 -22.69
C VAL A 41 35.08 12.57 -21.77
N LEU A 42 36.39 12.73 -21.53
CA LEU A 42 37.12 11.89 -20.58
C LEU A 42 36.66 12.17 -19.14
N ALA A 43 36.45 11.12 -18.34
CA ALA A 43 36.10 11.22 -16.93
C ALA A 43 37.12 12.05 -16.12
N SER A 44 38.39 12.08 -16.53
CA SER A 44 39.41 12.92 -15.91
C SER A 44 39.26 14.42 -16.18
N LYS A 45 38.51 14.80 -17.22
CA LYS A 45 38.29 16.17 -17.69
C LYS A 45 36.98 16.78 -17.21
N VAL A 46 36.28 16.09 -16.32
CA VAL A 46 35.07 16.58 -15.67
C VAL A 46 35.19 16.50 -14.16
N THR A 47 34.50 17.38 -13.45
CA THR A 47 34.38 17.36 -11.99
C THR A 47 32.91 17.42 -11.57
N TYR A 48 32.62 16.84 -10.41
CA TYR A 48 31.31 16.97 -9.78
C TYR A 48 31.01 18.42 -9.45
N VAL A 49 29.79 18.86 -9.76
CA VAL A 49 29.24 20.10 -9.23
C VAL A 49 28.32 19.74 -8.08
N HIS A 50 28.85 19.80 -6.86
CA HIS A 50 28.06 19.64 -5.65
C HIS A 50 27.13 20.83 -5.49
N GLY A 51 25.82 20.59 -5.44
CA GLY A 51 24.81 21.64 -5.24
C GLY A 51 23.86 21.86 -6.41
N TYR A 52 23.98 21.11 -7.52
CA TYR A 52 22.93 21.11 -8.52
C TYR A 52 21.70 20.38 -7.98
N GLN A 53 20.66 21.17 -7.74
CA GLN A 53 19.37 20.72 -7.26
C GLN A 53 18.37 20.87 -8.40
N PRO A 54 17.68 19.79 -8.84
CA PRO A 54 16.55 19.95 -9.73
C PRO A 54 15.54 20.89 -9.05
N ALA A 55 14.95 21.80 -9.83
CA ALA A 55 13.97 22.77 -9.34
C ALA A 55 12.87 22.03 -8.56
N GLY A 56 12.84 22.23 -7.24
CA GLY A 56 11.93 21.55 -6.31
C GLY A 56 12.56 20.96 -5.06
N THR A 57 13.89 20.93 -4.91
CA THR A 57 14.53 20.47 -3.67
C THR A 57 15.11 21.65 -2.88
N THR A 58 14.44 22.08 -1.82
CA THR A 58 15.02 22.96 -0.80
C THR A 58 15.88 22.11 0.13
N LYS A 59 17.21 22.15 -0.01
CA LYS A 59 18.12 21.76 1.07
C LYS A 59 18.55 23.03 1.77
N SER A 60 18.09 23.23 3.01
CA SER A 60 18.75 24.16 3.93
C SER A 60 20.09 23.56 4.30
N THR A 61 21.15 24.05 3.69
CA THR A 61 22.48 24.04 4.32
C THR A 61 22.43 25.04 5.46
N ASN A 62 22.60 24.57 6.70
CA ASN A 62 23.48 25.21 7.67
C ASN A 62 23.72 24.28 8.87
N THR A 63 25.01 24.03 9.10
CA THR A 63 25.61 23.64 10.38
C THR A 63 25.36 24.73 11.43
N ALA A 64 25.14 24.31 12.68
CA ALA A 64 25.02 25.12 13.91
C ALA A 64 23.71 25.90 14.11
N ASP A 65 22.72 25.24 14.72
CA ASP A 65 22.19 25.53 16.07
C ASP A 65 20.90 24.74 16.25
N GLU A 66 20.90 23.76 17.16
CA GLU A 66 19.68 23.06 17.61
C GLU A 66 18.78 24.09 18.30
N LYS A 67 17.90 24.74 17.53
CA LYS A 67 16.67 25.30 18.10
C LYS A 67 15.79 24.12 18.54
N PRO A 68 15.23 24.17 19.76
CA PRO A 68 14.44 23.07 20.28
C PRO A 68 13.25 22.87 19.35
N VAL A 69 13.13 21.64 18.85
CA VAL A 69 11.95 21.19 18.11
C VAL A 69 10.75 21.44 19.02
N THR A 70 9.84 22.32 18.57
CA THR A 70 8.53 22.55 19.18
C THR A 70 7.92 21.19 19.53
N PRO A 71 7.28 20.99 20.71
CA PRO A 71 6.75 19.69 21.10
C PRO A 71 5.55 19.31 20.21
N GLY A 72 5.82 18.87 18.99
CA GLY A 72 4.92 18.08 18.18
C GLY A 72 4.97 16.64 18.67
N GLU A 73 3.86 15.94 18.50
CA GLU A 73 3.74 14.52 18.80
C GLU A 73 4.88 13.71 18.13
N PHE A 74 5.55 12.86 18.89
CA PHE A 74 6.63 12.03 18.37
C PHE A 74 6.04 10.92 17.48
N VAL A 75 6.26 11.02 16.17
CA VAL A 75 5.70 10.09 15.19
C VAL A 75 6.63 8.90 15.04
N GLN A 76 6.18 7.71 15.42
CA GLN A 76 7.01 6.50 15.41
C GLN A 76 6.95 5.69 14.11
N LYS A 77 5.90 5.87 13.32
CA LYS A 77 5.60 5.09 12.11
C LYS A 77 5.46 5.99 10.89
N GLY A 78 5.69 5.43 9.70
CA GLY A 78 5.61 6.13 8.43
C GLY A 78 6.94 6.17 7.69
N VAL A 79 7.49 4.99 7.39
CA VAL A 79 8.66 4.85 6.50
C VAL A 79 8.17 4.27 5.18
N TYR A 80 8.38 5.01 4.09
CA TYR A 80 7.85 4.64 2.78
C TYR A 80 8.91 4.70 1.69
N ILE A 81 8.72 3.91 0.64
CA ILE A 81 9.33 4.12 -0.65
C ILE A 81 8.30 4.78 -1.57
N GLY A 82 8.65 5.96 -2.05
CA GLY A 82 7.93 6.65 -3.12
C GLY A 82 8.59 6.41 -4.46
N VAL A 83 7.83 5.91 -5.43
CA VAL A 83 8.27 5.78 -6.81
C VAL A 83 7.56 6.85 -7.64
N VAL A 84 8.31 7.84 -8.09
CA VAL A 84 7.79 8.95 -8.91
C VAL A 84 8.35 8.87 -10.31
N THR A 85 7.57 9.26 -11.31
CA THR A 85 8.07 9.39 -12.69
C THR A 85 8.86 10.68 -12.82
N ASP A 86 9.97 10.65 -13.55
CA ASP A 86 10.73 11.86 -13.89
C ASP A 86 9.86 12.82 -14.71
N THR A 87 9.96 14.12 -14.45
CA THR A 87 9.14 15.15 -15.09
C THR A 87 9.57 15.43 -16.54
N ARG A 88 10.81 15.14 -16.89
CA ARG A 88 11.39 15.31 -18.22
C ARG A 88 11.37 14.00 -19.03
N ALA A 89 11.48 12.86 -18.36
CA ALA A 89 11.46 11.53 -18.96
C ALA A 89 10.45 10.60 -18.26
N SER A 90 9.19 10.61 -18.73
CA SER A 90 8.09 9.84 -18.12
C SER A 90 8.31 8.32 -18.04
N SER A 91 9.25 7.78 -18.82
CA SER A 91 9.68 6.38 -18.79
C SER A 91 10.65 6.04 -17.65
N VAL A 92 11.29 7.04 -17.05
CA VAL A 92 12.20 6.89 -15.91
C VAL A 92 11.43 7.09 -14.63
N VAL A 93 11.71 6.23 -13.65
CA VAL A 93 11.19 6.37 -12.30
C VAL A 93 12.31 6.50 -11.28
N HIS A 94 12.04 7.27 -10.23
CA HIS A 94 12.93 7.52 -9.12
C HIS A 94 12.33 6.98 -7.82
N PHE A 95 13.14 6.19 -7.13
CA PHE A 95 12.85 5.64 -5.82
C PHE A 95 13.35 6.61 -4.76
N HIS A 96 12.44 7.11 -3.95
CA HIS A 96 12.73 7.98 -2.82
C HIS A 96 12.36 7.27 -1.53
N ILE A 97 13.27 7.31 -0.55
CA ILE A 97 12.91 7.01 0.83
C ILE A 97 12.22 8.23 1.42
N ILE A 98 11.10 8.00 2.07
CA ILE A 98 10.27 9.02 2.69
C ILE A 98 10.21 8.70 4.18
N ASN A 99 10.73 9.62 4.98
CA ASN A 99 10.73 9.52 6.41
C ASN A 99 9.69 10.48 6.99
N GLU A 100 8.48 9.98 7.26
CA GLU A 100 7.47 10.74 8.01
C GLU A 100 7.64 10.60 9.52
N THR A 101 8.61 9.83 10.00
CA THR A 101 8.82 9.63 11.44
C THR A 101 9.59 10.79 12.06
N SER A 102 9.59 10.83 13.39
CA SER A 102 10.44 11.71 14.20
C SER A 102 11.85 11.12 14.42
N PHE A 103 12.14 9.92 13.93
CA PHE A 103 13.45 9.30 13.98
C PHE A 103 14.37 9.80 12.86
N GLN A 104 15.67 9.85 13.14
CA GLN A 104 16.68 9.84 12.09
C GLN A 104 16.84 8.40 11.59
N LEU A 105 16.83 8.21 10.27
CA LEU A 105 17.00 6.89 9.67
C LEU A 105 18.42 6.74 9.12
N LEU A 106 19.04 5.59 9.37
CA LEU A 106 20.21 5.13 8.63
C LEU A 106 19.73 4.08 7.64
N VAL A 107 19.90 4.36 6.35
CA VAL A 107 19.25 3.60 5.28
C VAL A 107 20.28 3.09 4.30
N THR A 108 20.16 1.82 3.93
CA THR A 108 20.87 1.25 2.77
C THR A 108 19.89 0.62 1.78
N LEU A 109 20.24 0.69 0.50
CA LEU A 109 19.58 -0.03 -0.57
C LEU A 109 20.61 -0.90 -1.30
N THR A 110 20.35 -2.20 -1.32
CA THR A 110 21.14 -3.17 -2.08
C THR A 110 20.26 -3.83 -3.12
N THR A 111 20.77 -3.96 -4.34
CA THR A 111 20.13 -4.72 -5.41
C THR A 111 20.73 -6.12 -5.49
N ASP A 112 19.89 -7.13 -5.68
CA ASP A 112 20.26 -8.53 -5.95
C ASP A 112 19.78 -8.89 -7.37
N LYS A 113 20.75 -9.05 -8.27
CA LYS A 113 20.52 -9.56 -9.62
C LYS A 113 21.15 -10.93 -9.74
N GLN A 114 20.36 -11.98 -9.51
CA GLN A 114 20.81 -13.37 -9.61
C GLN A 114 22.03 -13.67 -8.72
N GLN A 115 21.95 -13.33 -7.43
CA GLN A 115 23.01 -13.49 -6.42
C GLN A 115 24.22 -12.57 -6.61
N VAL A 116 24.17 -11.63 -7.55
CA VAL A 116 25.12 -10.52 -7.64
C VAL A 116 24.53 -9.33 -6.90
N PHE A 117 25.15 -8.98 -5.77
CA PHE A 117 24.71 -7.90 -4.90
C PHE A 117 25.44 -6.59 -5.20
N LYS A 118 24.71 -5.48 -5.23
CA LYS A 118 25.28 -4.13 -5.41
C LYS A 118 24.62 -3.14 -4.46
N GLY A 119 25.41 -2.42 -3.67
CA GLY A 119 24.93 -1.31 -2.85
C GLY A 119 24.64 -0.09 -3.74
N GLU A 120 23.37 0.26 -3.89
CA GLU A 120 22.93 1.41 -4.69
C GLU A 120 22.94 2.71 -3.87
N PHE A 121 22.56 2.62 -2.59
CA PHE A 121 22.49 3.76 -1.69
C PHE A 121 22.90 3.39 -0.27
N ALA A 122 23.55 4.32 0.42
CA ALA A 122 23.80 4.29 1.85
C ALA A 122 23.83 5.73 2.37
N GLY A 123 23.02 6.05 3.37
CA GLY A 123 22.91 7.42 3.85
C GLY A 123 22.04 7.60 5.08
N ILE A 124 22.00 8.85 5.55
CA ILE A 124 21.18 9.29 6.67
C ILE A 124 20.00 10.08 6.11
N VAL A 125 18.79 9.78 6.58
CA VAL A 125 17.57 10.52 6.24
C VAL A 125 17.06 11.20 7.50
N ALA A 126 16.98 12.52 7.48
CA ALA A 126 16.51 13.30 8.61
C ALA A 126 15.02 13.05 8.89
N PRO A 127 14.53 13.32 10.12
CA PRO A 127 13.10 13.31 10.41
C PRO A 127 12.31 14.20 9.42
N LYS A 128 11.11 13.76 9.03
CA LYS A 128 10.21 14.54 8.14
C LYS A 128 10.85 14.96 6.82
N SER A 129 11.70 14.12 6.24
CA SER A 129 12.44 14.41 5.01
C SER A 129 12.45 13.25 4.02
N THR A 130 12.97 13.48 2.82
CA THR A 130 13.09 12.48 1.76
C THR A 130 14.47 12.53 1.10
N GLU A 131 14.92 11.40 0.56
CA GLU A 131 16.14 11.31 -0.23
C GLU A 131 15.94 10.36 -1.42
N ASN A 132 16.57 10.66 -2.56
CA ASN A 132 16.58 9.77 -3.72
C ASN A 132 17.59 8.65 -3.52
N MET A 133 17.17 7.41 -3.76
CA MET A 133 18.01 6.22 -3.56
C MET A 133 18.41 5.53 -4.87
N TYR A 134 17.53 5.56 -5.87
CA TYR A 134 17.70 4.74 -7.07
C TYR A 134 16.83 5.24 -8.22
N SER A 135 17.25 4.97 -9.45
CA SER A 135 16.51 5.32 -10.66
C SER A 135 16.54 4.17 -11.65
N ALA A 136 15.44 3.93 -12.35
CA ALA A 136 15.36 2.90 -13.38
C ALA A 136 14.32 3.22 -14.44
N GLN A 137 14.42 2.55 -15.60
CA GLN A 137 13.37 2.61 -16.61
C GLN A 137 12.21 1.70 -16.23
N LEU A 138 10.99 2.24 -16.27
CA LEU A 138 9.77 1.48 -15.97
C LEU A 138 9.51 0.37 -17.00
N ALA A 139 9.94 0.55 -18.24
CA ALA A 139 9.85 -0.46 -19.29
C ALA A 139 10.64 -1.75 -18.95
N ASP A 140 11.73 -1.61 -18.19
CA ASP A 140 12.62 -2.69 -17.80
C ASP A 140 12.16 -3.43 -16.53
N LEU A 141 10.93 -3.18 -16.05
CA LEU A 141 10.40 -3.74 -14.82
C LEU A 141 10.56 -5.27 -14.71
N GLN A 142 10.44 -5.98 -15.83
CA GLN A 142 10.61 -7.45 -15.85
C GLN A 142 12.02 -7.91 -15.47
N VAL A 143 13.04 -7.09 -15.73
CA VAL A 143 14.46 -7.38 -15.46
C VAL A 143 15.00 -6.63 -14.25
N TRP A 144 14.17 -5.88 -13.53
CA TRP A 144 14.58 -5.22 -12.30
C TRP A 144 15.08 -6.22 -11.25
N PRO A 145 16.14 -5.87 -10.51
CA PRO A 145 16.68 -6.71 -9.47
C PRO A 145 15.69 -6.82 -8.30
N LYS A 146 15.96 -7.75 -7.40
CA LYS A 146 15.35 -7.72 -6.07
C LYS A 146 15.99 -6.57 -5.28
N PHE A 147 15.20 -5.80 -4.56
CA PHE A 147 15.64 -4.69 -3.74
C PHE A 147 15.64 -5.10 -2.26
N ILE A 148 16.71 -4.78 -1.57
CA ILE A 148 16.91 -5.06 -0.15
C ILE A 148 17.09 -3.71 0.53
N PHE A 149 16.04 -3.27 1.24
CA PHE A 149 16.05 -2.04 2.03
C PHE A 149 16.40 -2.40 3.47
N SER A 150 17.46 -1.80 4.01
CA SER A 150 17.78 -1.91 5.44
C SER A 150 17.65 -0.55 6.09
N VAL A 151 16.87 -0.45 7.17
CA VAL A 151 16.61 0.80 7.88
C VAL A 151 16.85 0.62 9.38
N LEU A 152 17.66 1.49 9.95
CA LEU A 152 17.86 1.61 11.39
C LEU A 152 17.31 2.95 11.88
N PHE A 153 16.68 2.94 13.05
CA PHE A 153 16.07 4.12 13.66
C PHE A 153 16.97 4.67 14.77
N SER A 154 17.11 5.99 14.85
CA SER A 154 17.90 6.68 15.86
C SER A 154 17.18 7.93 16.36
N THR A 155 17.21 8.17 17.66
CA THR A 155 16.70 9.39 18.29
C THR A 155 17.55 9.75 19.51
N LYS A 156 17.64 11.06 19.81
CA LYS A 156 18.24 11.56 21.07
C LYS A 156 17.23 11.60 22.21
N GLN A 157 15.94 11.41 21.92
CA GLN A 157 14.87 11.42 22.93
C GLN A 157 14.82 10.07 23.66
N ASN A 158 14.30 10.05 24.89
CA ASN A 158 14.12 8.82 25.67
C ASN A 158 12.91 8.01 25.18
N ILE A 159 13.00 7.50 23.96
CA ILE A 159 11.97 6.70 23.29
C ILE A 159 12.67 5.47 22.70
N GLU A 160 12.15 4.29 22.99
CA GLU A 160 12.65 3.04 22.45
C GLU A 160 12.50 3.02 20.92
N PRO A 161 13.60 2.88 20.15
CA PRO A 161 13.51 2.74 18.70
C PRO A 161 12.86 1.40 18.32
N PRO A 162 12.05 1.37 17.25
CA PRO A 162 11.51 0.11 16.73
C PRO A 162 12.62 -0.78 16.18
N ALA A 163 12.29 -2.06 15.96
CA ALA A 163 13.21 -3.02 15.36
C ALA A 163 13.71 -2.55 13.97
N PRO A 164 14.97 -2.87 13.60
CA PRO A 164 15.47 -2.66 12.26
C PRO A 164 14.53 -3.21 11.18
N LEU A 165 14.30 -2.43 10.12
CA LEU A 165 13.58 -2.94 8.95
C LEU A 165 14.60 -3.59 8.01
N ALA A 166 14.29 -4.80 7.55
CA ALA A 166 15.02 -5.50 6.50
C ALA A 166 14.00 -6.01 5.48
N VAL A 167 13.64 -5.16 4.52
CA VAL A 167 12.53 -5.39 3.59
C VAL A 167 13.08 -5.84 2.23
N HIS A 168 12.54 -6.95 1.75
CA HIS A 168 13.00 -7.65 0.55
C HIS A 168 11.95 -7.59 -0.56
N GLU A 169 12.03 -6.58 -1.42
CA GLU A 169 11.00 -6.33 -2.43
C GLU A 169 11.41 -6.77 -3.83
N LYS A 170 10.47 -7.38 -4.55
CA LYS A 170 10.58 -7.63 -5.98
C LYS A 170 9.35 -7.09 -6.66
N PHE A 171 9.46 -5.87 -7.19
CA PHE A 171 8.35 -5.18 -7.82
C PHE A 171 7.89 -5.89 -9.10
N LYS A 172 6.58 -5.86 -9.32
CA LYS A 172 5.86 -6.46 -10.46
C LYS A 172 4.92 -5.41 -11.05
N ALA A 173 4.39 -5.69 -12.24
CA ALA A 173 3.50 -4.77 -12.95
C ALA A 173 2.28 -4.33 -12.12
N LYS A 174 1.74 -5.23 -11.27
CA LYS A 174 0.62 -4.92 -10.37
C LYS A 174 0.91 -3.81 -9.35
N ASP A 175 2.17 -3.64 -8.97
CA ASP A 175 2.57 -2.66 -7.96
C ASP A 175 2.53 -1.24 -8.55
N PHE A 176 2.67 -1.15 -9.88
CA PHE A 176 2.61 0.10 -10.65
C PHE A 176 1.31 0.27 -11.46
N SER A 177 0.39 -0.68 -11.40
CA SER A 177 -0.91 -0.58 -12.10
C SER A 177 -1.95 0.22 -11.31
N THR A 178 -1.68 0.55 -10.04
CA THR A 178 -2.57 1.35 -9.20
C THR A 178 -2.48 2.84 -9.55
N THR A 179 -3.56 3.58 -9.27
CA THR A 179 -3.59 5.03 -9.47
C THR A 179 -2.51 5.70 -8.63
N LYS A 180 -1.70 6.56 -9.28
CA LYS A 180 -0.69 7.37 -8.60
C LYS A 180 -1.35 8.22 -7.50
N LYS A 181 -0.79 8.16 -6.30
CA LYS A 181 -1.19 8.98 -5.14
C LYS A 181 -0.24 10.15 -5.00
N ASN A 182 -0.69 11.24 -4.38
CA ASN A 182 0.23 12.31 -4.00
C ASN A 182 1.18 11.78 -2.92
N ILE A 183 2.48 11.86 -3.19
CA ILE A 183 3.51 11.41 -2.26
C ILE A 183 3.80 12.53 -1.26
N PRO A 184 3.60 12.29 0.05
CA PRO A 184 3.91 13.26 1.09
C PRO A 184 5.38 13.69 1.05
N LEU A 185 5.66 14.92 1.47
CA LEU A 185 6.98 15.57 1.46
C LEU A 185 7.58 15.84 0.06
N LEU A 186 7.31 15.00 -0.94
CA LEU A 186 7.71 15.25 -2.35
C LEU A 186 6.70 16.13 -3.11
N ASN A 187 5.43 16.12 -2.73
CA ASN A 187 4.34 16.82 -3.42
C ASN A 187 4.24 16.46 -4.92
N GLN A 188 4.50 15.19 -5.24
CA GLN A 188 4.45 14.67 -6.61
C GLN A 188 3.58 13.40 -6.66
N PRO A 189 2.85 13.17 -7.77
CA PRO A 189 2.09 11.93 -7.95
C PRO A 189 3.03 10.75 -8.21
N GLY A 190 2.87 9.67 -7.45
CA GLY A 190 3.64 8.45 -7.62
C GLY A 190 3.02 7.26 -6.91
N TRP A 191 3.76 6.14 -6.87
CA TRP A 191 3.37 4.95 -6.13
C TRP A 191 4.03 4.98 -4.75
N LEU A 192 3.24 4.75 -3.70
CA LEU A 192 3.70 4.81 -2.32
C LEU A 192 3.61 3.42 -1.71
N ILE A 193 4.74 2.93 -1.20
CA ILE A 193 4.90 1.58 -0.67
C ILE A 193 5.43 1.71 0.75
N ARG A 194 4.73 1.13 1.72
CA ARG A 194 5.08 1.26 3.13
C ARG A 194 6.06 0.16 3.55
N LEU A 195 7.14 0.54 4.22
CA LEU A 195 8.20 -0.39 4.67
C LEU A 195 8.06 -0.81 6.13
N ASP A 196 7.42 0.01 6.96
CA ASP A 196 7.25 -0.23 8.41
C ASP A 196 5.93 -0.95 8.75
N GLU A 197 5.24 -1.49 7.74
CA GLU A 197 4.14 -2.41 7.97
C GLU A 197 4.70 -3.81 8.23
N PRO A 198 4.26 -4.51 9.29
CA PRO A 198 4.71 -5.87 9.54
C PRO A 198 4.28 -6.73 8.35
N GLU A 199 5.23 -7.48 7.76
CA GLU A 199 4.88 -8.55 6.83
C GLU A 199 3.84 -9.43 7.53
N LEU A 200 2.70 -9.66 6.88
CA LEU A 200 1.81 -10.74 7.29
C LEU A 200 2.64 -12.01 7.19
N VAL A 201 3.17 -12.48 8.31
CA VAL A 201 3.81 -13.78 8.41
C VAL A 201 2.71 -14.80 8.17
N ILE A 202 2.40 -15.04 6.90
CA ILE A 202 1.68 -16.21 6.45
C ILE A 202 2.67 -17.34 6.65
N ASP A 203 2.74 -17.80 7.88
CA ASP A 203 3.57 -18.90 8.30
C ASP A 203 3.10 -20.13 7.51
N ALA A 204 3.87 -20.50 6.49
CA ALA A 204 3.59 -21.66 5.65
C ALA A 204 3.54 -22.96 6.49
N GLN A 205 4.10 -22.95 7.72
CA GLN A 205 3.98 -24.05 8.68
C GLN A 205 2.63 -24.02 9.41
N LYS A 206 2.08 -22.85 9.79
CA LYS A 206 0.69 -22.76 10.30
C LYS A 206 -0.34 -23.13 9.24
N LEU A 207 -0.07 -22.84 7.96
CA LEU A 207 -0.89 -23.33 6.86
C LEU A 207 -0.86 -24.86 6.77
N LYS A 208 0.32 -25.49 6.88
CA LYS A 208 0.43 -26.96 6.89
C LYS A 208 -0.22 -27.58 8.13
N GLU A 209 -0.06 -27.01 9.31
CA GLU A 209 -0.72 -27.52 10.53
C GLU A 209 -2.25 -27.38 10.43
N SER A 210 -2.77 -26.32 9.81
CA SER A 210 -4.21 -26.20 9.49
C SER A 210 -4.73 -27.15 8.40
N PHE A 211 -3.82 -27.82 7.65
CA PHE A 211 -4.17 -28.93 6.74
C PHE A 211 -4.07 -30.31 7.38
N PHE A 212 -3.41 -30.45 8.54
CA PHE A 212 -3.13 -31.73 9.20
C PHE A 212 -3.75 -31.90 10.59
N GLU A 213 -4.32 -30.86 11.20
CA GLU A 213 -5.29 -31.06 12.27
C GLU A 213 -6.62 -31.49 11.64
N THR A 214 -6.93 -32.78 11.73
CA THR A 214 -8.30 -33.28 11.54
C THR A 214 -9.23 -32.53 12.49
N PRO A 215 -10.15 -31.68 11.99
CA PRO A 215 -11.32 -31.33 12.77
C PRO A 215 -12.23 -32.55 12.66
N THR A 216 -12.30 -33.29 13.77
CA THR A 216 -13.56 -33.90 14.16
C THR A 216 -14.70 -32.92 13.92
N GLU A 217 -15.72 -33.43 13.23
CA GLU A 217 -16.94 -32.78 12.75
C GLU A 217 -16.78 -31.89 11.51
N LYS A 218 -17.18 -32.51 10.38
CA LYS A 218 -17.55 -31.84 9.14
C LYS A 218 -18.54 -30.69 9.44
N ILE A 219 -18.05 -29.46 9.51
CA ILE A 219 -18.87 -28.34 9.05
C ILE A 219 -18.85 -28.44 7.53
N VAL A 220 -19.87 -29.11 7.00
CA VAL A 220 -20.25 -28.98 5.60
C VAL A 220 -20.40 -27.48 5.36
N ILE A 221 -19.51 -26.90 4.56
CA ILE A 221 -19.78 -25.58 3.96
C ILE A 221 -20.97 -25.86 3.03
N GLU A 222 -22.16 -25.74 3.59
CA GLU A 222 -23.39 -25.80 2.81
C GLU A 222 -23.31 -24.68 1.78
N LYS A 223 -23.73 -25.02 0.56
CA LYS A 223 -24.00 -24.06 -0.51
C LYS A 223 -24.62 -22.80 0.10
N PRO A 224 -24.28 -21.59 -0.36
CA PRO A 224 -24.88 -20.36 0.15
C PRO A 224 -26.39 -20.56 0.26
N VAL A 225 -26.87 -20.64 1.49
CA VAL A 225 -28.23 -21.11 1.75
C VAL A 225 -29.12 -19.98 1.24
N SER A 226 -29.91 -20.25 0.20
CA SER A 226 -30.91 -19.31 -0.32
C SER A 226 -32.02 -19.00 0.70
N GLU A 227 -31.92 -19.52 1.93
CA GLU A 227 -32.85 -19.36 3.04
C GLU A 227 -32.06 -18.96 4.29
N VAL A 228 -32.35 -17.79 4.87
CA VAL A 228 -31.68 -17.22 6.05
C VAL A 228 -32.71 -17.00 7.14
N ASP A 229 -32.51 -17.68 8.28
CA ASP A 229 -33.36 -17.52 9.46
C ASP A 229 -32.90 -16.32 10.30
N LEU A 230 -33.83 -15.41 10.58
CA LEU A 230 -33.60 -14.21 11.37
C LEU A 230 -34.16 -14.33 12.79
N HIS A 231 -34.70 -15.47 13.23
CA HIS A 231 -35.12 -15.63 14.63
C HIS A 231 -33.91 -15.49 15.57
N ILE A 232 -34.05 -14.70 16.64
CA ILE A 232 -32.94 -14.42 17.56
C ILE A 232 -32.34 -15.67 18.19
N GLU A 233 -33.16 -16.70 18.42
CA GLU A 233 -32.75 -18.02 18.92
C GLU A 233 -31.74 -18.74 18.00
N LYS A 234 -31.71 -18.38 16.71
CA LYS A 234 -30.73 -18.89 15.74
C LYS A 234 -29.51 -18.01 15.60
N LEU A 235 -29.60 -16.74 16.02
CA LEU A 235 -28.53 -15.77 15.88
C LEU A 235 -27.66 -15.68 17.13
N ARG A 236 -28.22 -15.98 18.30
CA ARG A 236 -27.55 -15.75 19.58
C ARG A 236 -28.12 -16.62 20.71
N ASP A 237 -27.24 -17.24 21.49
CA ASP A 237 -27.64 -18.11 22.62
C ASP A 237 -28.06 -17.33 23.88
N ASP A 238 -27.51 -16.14 24.11
CA ASP A 238 -27.79 -15.27 25.28
C ASP A 238 -28.99 -14.31 25.08
N TYR A 239 -29.90 -14.63 24.16
CA TYR A 239 -31.03 -13.77 23.78
C TYR A 239 -31.98 -13.41 24.93
N GLN A 240 -32.01 -14.21 26.00
CA GLN A 240 -32.86 -14.00 27.17
C GLN A 240 -32.50 -12.74 27.98
N PHE A 241 -31.28 -12.21 27.80
CA PHE A 241 -30.80 -11.00 28.49
C PHE A 241 -30.93 -9.73 27.65
N LEU A 242 -31.47 -9.82 26.42
CA LEU A 242 -31.57 -8.70 25.50
C LEU A 242 -32.94 -8.03 25.54
N SER A 243 -32.94 -6.70 25.39
CA SER A 243 -34.17 -5.94 25.17
C SER A 243 -34.72 -6.16 23.76
N SER A 244 -36.02 -5.90 23.57
CA SER A 244 -36.67 -6.05 22.26
C SER A 244 -36.05 -5.17 21.16
N SER A 245 -35.49 -4.01 21.52
CA SER A 245 -34.78 -3.14 20.59
C SER A 245 -33.43 -3.74 20.16
N GLU A 246 -32.65 -4.28 21.11
CA GLU A 246 -31.37 -4.93 20.81
C GLU A 246 -31.56 -6.19 19.97
N ILE A 247 -32.61 -6.96 20.25
CA ILE A 247 -32.99 -8.12 19.43
C ILE A 247 -33.25 -7.68 17.99
N MET A 248 -34.05 -6.63 17.79
CA MET A 248 -34.35 -6.11 16.45
C MET A 248 -33.09 -5.63 15.72
N GLU A 249 -32.19 -4.92 16.40
CA GLU A 249 -30.93 -4.45 15.81
C GLU A 249 -30.04 -5.61 15.34
N ILE A 250 -29.93 -6.67 16.14
CA ILE A 250 -29.16 -7.88 15.78
C ILE A 250 -29.79 -8.58 14.57
N GLN A 251 -31.12 -8.72 14.56
CA GLN A 251 -31.84 -9.35 13.44
C GLN A 251 -31.67 -8.56 12.14
N LEU A 252 -31.73 -7.23 12.20
CA LEU A 252 -31.50 -6.36 11.04
C LEU A 252 -30.05 -6.38 10.57
N ALA A 253 -29.09 -6.37 11.49
CA ALA A 253 -27.67 -6.47 11.15
C ALA A 253 -27.35 -7.80 10.44
N HIS A 254 -27.96 -8.91 10.90
CA HIS A 254 -27.83 -10.20 10.25
C HIS A 254 -28.48 -10.22 8.85
N PHE A 255 -29.66 -9.61 8.72
CA PHE A 255 -30.33 -9.40 7.44
C PHE A 255 -29.44 -8.62 6.44
N HIS A 256 -28.82 -7.51 6.85
CA HIS A 256 -27.91 -6.74 5.99
C HIS A 256 -26.71 -7.56 5.54
N LYS A 257 -26.04 -8.22 6.49
CA LYS A 257 -24.87 -9.04 6.20
C LYS A 257 -25.20 -10.15 5.20
N ALA A 258 -26.34 -10.81 5.36
CA ALA A 258 -26.79 -11.87 4.47
C ALA A 258 -27.20 -11.33 3.08
N LEU A 259 -27.88 -10.18 3.02
CA LEU A 259 -28.23 -9.53 1.76
C LEU A 259 -26.98 -9.11 0.97
N ASP A 260 -26.00 -8.50 1.65
CA ASP A 260 -24.73 -8.10 1.04
C ASP A 260 -23.94 -9.30 0.53
N ALA A 261 -23.86 -10.38 1.31
CA ALA A 261 -23.25 -11.63 0.88
C ALA A 261 -23.93 -12.19 -0.37
N ALA A 262 -25.27 -12.21 -0.41
CA ALA A 262 -26.03 -12.69 -1.56
C ALA A 262 -25.77 -11.86 -2.83
N ILE A 263 -25.61 -10.54 -2.68
CA ILE A 263 -25.27 -9.63 -3.79
C ILE A 263 -23.85 -9.86 -4.28
N VAL A 264 -22.87 -9.97 -3.37
CA VAL A 264 -21.45 -10.21 -3.70
C VAL A 264 -21.30 -11.55 -4.44
N HIS A 265 -22.02 -12.58 -4.00
CA HIS A 265 -21.99 -13.92 -4.60
C HIS A 265 -22.93 -14.08 -5.80
N GLN A 266 -23.61 -13.01 -6.25
CA GLN A 266 -24.51 -13.01 -7.41
C GLN A 266 -25.60 -14.09 -7.33
N LEU A 267 -26.17 -14.30 -6.14
CA LEU A 267 -27.28 -15.24 -5.98
C LEU A 267 -28.53 -14.70 -6.72
N PRO A 268 -29.29 -15.56 -7.42
CA PRO A 268 -30.49 -15.12 -8.13
C PRO A 268 -31.60 -14.69 -7.16
N ASP A 269 -31.70 -15.36 -6.01
CA ASP A 269 -32.64 -15.03 -4.96
C ASP A 269 -32.17 -15.48 -3.57
N ILE A 270 -32.73 -14.84 -2.54
CA ILE A 270 -32.53 -15.14 -1.12
C ILE A 270 -33.85 -14.99 -0.37
N THR A 271 -34.13 -15.89 0.56
CA THR A 271 -35.37 -15.93 1.36
C THR A 271 -35.03 -15.67 2.82
N PHE A 272 -35.65 -14.67 3.42
CA PHE A 272 -35.47 -14.34 4.84
C PHE A 272 -36.66 -14.82 5.66
N ILE A 273 -36.40 -15.63 6.68
CA ILE A 273 -37.42 -16.15 7.60
C ILE A 273 -37.44 -15.24 8.83
N HIS A 274 -38.51 -14.46 9.01
CA HIS A 274 -38.66 -13.46 10.08
C HIS A 274 -39.76 -13.81 11.09
N GLY A 275 -40.44 -14.94 10.89
CA GLY A 275 -41.53 -15.42 11.76
C GLY A 275 -42.87 -14.72 11.50
N ALA A 276 -43.94 -15.30 12.02
CA ALA A 276 -45.33 -14.85 11.82
C ALA A 276 -45.88 -13.95 12.95
N GLY A 277 -45.01 -13.40 13.81
CA GLY A 277 -45.40 -12.60 14.98
C GLY A 277 -46.10 -11.27 14.64
N ASN A 278 -45.87 -10.21 15.41
CA ASN A 278 -46.54 -8.90 15.24
C ASN A 278 -46.22 -8.16 13.92
N GLY A 279 -45.43 -8.75 13.00
CA GLY A 279 -45.13 -8.19 11.69
C GLY A 279 -44.12 -7.04 11.69
N THR A 280 -43.57 -6.64 12.84
CA THR A 280 -42.63 -5.52 12.96
C THR A 280 -41.36 -5.75 12.13
N LEU A 281 -40.73 -6.93 12.26
CA LEU A 281 -39.53 -7.28 11.51
C LEU A 281 -39.83 -7.34 10.00
N ARG A 282 -40.94 -7.97 9.59
CA ARG A 282 -41.41 -8.01 8.19
C ARG A 282 -41.51 -6.62 7.58
N ASN A 283 -42.18 -5.69 8.26
CA ASN A 283 -42.41 -4.35 7.76
C ASN A 283 -41.10 -3.56 7.59
N GLU A 284 -40.16 -3.73 8.52
CA GLU A 284 -38.85 -3.08 8.41
C GLU A 284 -37.99 -3.69 7.29
N LEU A 285 -38.01 -5.02 7.12
CA LEU A 285 -37.38 -5.68 5.97
C LEU A 285 -37.94 -5.14 4.64
N HIS A 286 -39.27 -5.10 4.49
CA HIS A 286 -39.92 -4.64 3.25
C HIS A 286 -39.58 -3.18 2.93
N LYS A 287 -39.53 -2.32 3.95
CA LYS A 287 -39.13 -0.91 3.82
C LYS A 287 -37.70 -0.75 3.33
N GLN A 288 -36.78 -1.59 3.81
CA GLN A 288 -35.37 -1.54 3.41
C GLN A 288 -35.16 -2.16 2.02
N LEU A 289 -35.78 -3.30 1.74
CA LEU A 289 -35.75 -3.96 0.42
C LEU A 289 -36.30 -3.06 -0.68
N GLY A 290 -37.40 -2.35 -0.43
CA GLY A 290 -38.00 -1.42 -1.39
C GLY A 290 -37.11 -0.21 -1.74
N ARG A 291 -36.13 0.12 -0.89
CA ARG A 291 -35.15 1.19 -1.14
C ARG A 291 -33.84 0.68 -1.77
N HIS A 292 -33.65 -0.64 -1.83
CA HIS A 292 -32.37 -1.22 -2.19
C HIS A 292 -32.17 -1.32 -3.72
N LYS A 293 -31.18 -0.62 -4.26
CA LYS A 293 -30.96 -0.48 -5.73
C LYS A 293 -30.70 -1.82 -6.46
N LYS A 294 -30.13 -2.80 -5.74
CA LYS A 294 -29.75 -4.13 -6.26
C LYS A 294 -30.84 -5.20 -6.06
N VAL A 295 -31.94 -4.86 -5.40
CA VAL A 295 -33.11 -5.74 -5.32
C VAL A 295 -33.97 -5.50 -6.56
N GLN A 296 -34.34 -6.59 -7.26
CA GLN A 296 -35.22 -6.53 -8.41
C GLN A 296 -36.69 -6.47 -7.96
N THR A 297 -37.08 -7.39 -7.08
CA THR A 297 -38.41 -7.46 -6.48
C THR A 297 -38.36 -8.31 -5.21
N PHE A 298 -39.35 -8.18 -4.34
CA PHE A 298 -39.52 -9.04 -3.17
C PHE A 298 -40.99 -9.43 -3.02
N MET A 299 -41.23 -10.63 -2.52
CA MET A 299 -42.57 -11.20 -2.32
C MET A 299 -42.58 -12.07 -1.06
N ASP A 300 -43.74 -12.29 -0.47
CA ASP A 300 -43.86 -13.27 0.60
C ASP A 300 -43.49 -14.67 0.05
N ALA A 301 -42.67 -15.42 0.79
CA ALA A 301 -42.19 -16.73 0.36
C ALA A 301 -43.32 -17.78 0.36
N ARG A 302 -43.08 -18.96 -0.22
CA ARG A 302 -44.11 -20.01 -0.43
C ARG A 302 -44.90 -20.30 0.85
N LYS A 303 -46.20 -19.98 0.82
CA LYS A 303 -47.16 -20.11 1.93
C LYS A 303 -47.23 -21.54 2.49
N GLU A 304 -46.99 -22.54 1.64
CA GLU A 304 -47.02 -23.97 1.98
C GLU A 304 -45.83 -24.43 2.86
N LYS A 305 -44.68 -23.74 2.79
CA LYS A 305 -43.45 -24.11 3.52
C LYS A 305 -43.18 -23.21 4.73
N PHE A 306 -43.57 -21.94 4.68
CA PHE A 306 -43.22 -20.93 5.71
C PHE A 306 -44.39 -20.08 6.21
N GLY A 307 -45.63 -20.37 5.78
CA GLY A 307 -46.79 -19.52 6.08
C GLY A 307 -46.58 -18.09 5.58
N TYR A 308 -46.89 -17.09 6.42
CA TYR A 308 -46.63 -15.66 6.16
C TYR A 308 -45.31 -15.17 6.79
N GLY A 309 -44.46 -16.09 7.27
CA GLY A 309 -43.31 -15.79 8.11
C GLY A 309 -41.98 -15.62 7.37
N ALA A 310 -41.99 -15.51 6.04
CA ALA A 310 -40.78 -15.38 5.25
C ALA A 310 -40.97 -14.49 4.01
N THR A 311 -39.91 -13.78 3.63
CA THR A 311 -39.86 -12.88 2.47
C THR A 311 -38.79 -13.36 1.49
N LYS A 312 -39.19 -13.67 0.26
CA LYS A 312 -38.29 -14.00 -0.85
C LYS A 312 -37.89 -12.72 -1.58
N VAL A 313 -36.59 -12.55 -1.81
CA VAL A 313 -35.96 -11.39 -2.45
C VAL A 313 -35.25 -11.85 -3.72
N LEU A 314 -35.63 -11.26 -4.86
CA LEU A 314 -34.94 -11.46 -6.13
C LEU A 314 -33.90 -10.36 -6.31
N LEU A 315 -32.66 -10.76 -6.60
CA LEU A 315 -31.53 -9.85 -6.80
C LEU A 315 -31.29 -9.61 -8.30
N LYS A 316 -30.69 -8.46 -8.63
CA LYS A 316 -30.34 -8.08 -10.01
C LYS A 316 -29.01 -8.63 -10.47
#